data_AF-A0AAV5MZ18-F1
#
_entry.id   AF-A0AAV5MZ18-F1
#
_cell.length_a   1.000
_cell.length_b   1.000
_cell.length_c   1.000
_cell.angle_alpha   90.00
_cell.angle_beta   90.00
_cell.angle_gamma   90.00
#
_symmetry.space_group_name_H-M   'P 1'
#
loop_
_entity.id
_entity.type
_entity.pdbx_description
1 polymer ?
#
loop_
_entity_poly.entity_id
_entity_poly.type
_entity_poly.pdbx_seq_one_letter_code
_entity_poly.pdbx_strand_id
1 'polypeptide(L)'
;MIWQSKVHADSFSKLKSLRVENCEKLLTIFPSTEAAFLNLEQLTITQSKNLKMIWRSKAAFLNLEQLTITQSKNLKMIWQSKVHANSFSKLK
;
A
#
# COMPACT_ATOMS: atom_id res chain seq x y z
N MET A 1 -5.18 9.49 -6.83
CA MET A 1 -4.68 8.10 -6.83
C MET A 1 -3.39 8.10 -7.64
N ILE A 2 -2.37 7.31 -7.29
CA ILE A 2 -1.08 7.30 -8.00
C ILE A 2 -1.19 6.61 -9.36
N TRP A 3 -1.96 5.52 -9.43
CA TRP A 3 -2.05 4.66 -10.60
C TRP A 3 -3.35 4.89 -11.38
N GLN A 4 -3.36 4.52 -12.66
CA GLN A 4 -4.60 4.40 -13.42
C GLN A 4 -5.44 3.22 -12.92
N SER A 5 -6.75 3.24 -13.13
CA SER A 5 -7.69 2.23 -12.60
C SER A 5 -7.46 0.81 -13.12
N LYS A 6 -6.67 0.64 -14.19
CA LYS A 6 -6.27 -0.66 -14.75
C LYS A 6 -4.75 -0.72 -14.81
N VAL A 7 -4.16 -1.44 -13.85
CA VAL A 7 -2.75 -1.83 -13.87
C VAL A 7 -2.71 -3.33 -14.14
N HIS A 8 -1.82 -3.81 -15.01
CA HIS A 8 -1.65 -5.25 -15.21
C HIS A 8 -0.97 -5.89 -14.00
N ALA A 9 -1.33 -7.14 -13.70
CA ALA A 9 -0.89 -7.87 -12.51
C ALA A 9 0.64 -8.07 -12.40
N ASP A 10 1.39 -7.85 -13.47
CA ASP A 10 2.85 -7.97 -13.54
C ASP A 10 3.58 -6.62 -13.67
N SER A 11 2.83 -5.51 -13.78
CA SER A 11 3.39 -4.17 -14.09
C SER A 11 4.46 -3.72 -13.12
N PHE A 12 4.31 -4.05 -11.84
CA PHE A 12 5.24 -3.68 -10.77
C PHE A 12 5.82 -4.91 -10.06
N SER A 13 5.87 -6.05 -10.75
CA SER A 13 6.40 -7.31 -10.21
C SER A 13 7.86 -7.21 -9.74
N LYS A 14 8.63 -6.22 -10.20
CA LYS A 14 10.02 -6.00 -9.73
C LYS A 14 10.14 -4.93 -8.64
N LEU A 15 9.06 -4.25 -8.30
CA LEU A 15 9.07 -3.15 -7.34
C LEU A 15 9.18 -3.69 -5.92
N LYS A 16 10.33 -3.46 -5.26
CA LYS A 16 10.60 -3.88 -3.88
C LYS A 16 10.33 -2.79 -2.84
N SER A 17 10.49 -1.52 -3.19
CA SER A 17 10.31 -0.41 -2.26
C SER A 17 9.48 0.70 -2.88
N LEU A 18 8.54 1.24 -2.11
CA LEU A 18 7.70 2.37 -2.50
C LEU A 18 7.71 3.43 -1.38
N ARG A 19 8.07 4.66 -1.74
CA ARG A 19 8.01 5.82 -0.84
C ARG A 19 6.99 6.83 -1.34
N VAL A 20 6.08 7.24 -0.46
CA VAL A 20 5.03 8.23 -0.71
C VAL A 20 5.21 9.36 0.30
N GLU A 21 5.61 10.54 -0.17
CA GLU A 21 5.97 11.68 0.67
C GLU A 21 5.23 12.94 0.22
N ASN A 22 4.75 13.74 1.18
CA ASN A 22 4.10 15.04 0.91
C ASN A 22 2.93 15.00 -0.10
N CYS A 23 2.20 13.88 -0.13
CA CYS A 23 1.12 13.67 -1.08
C CYS A 23 -0.23 14.14 -0.52
N GLU A 24 -0.47 15.46 -0.54
CA GLU A 24 -1.68 16.05 0.05
C GLU A 24 -2.97 15.80 -0.74
N LYS A 25 -2.92 15.45 -2.04
CA LYS A 25 -4.15 15.12 -2.81
C LYS A 25 -4.45 13.62 -2.85
N LEU A 26 -3.60 12.80 -2.21
CA LEU A 26 -3.67 11.37 -2.34
C LEU A 26 -4.67 10.78 -1.33
N LEU A 27 -5.75 10.18 -1.84
CA LEU A 27 -6.74 9.49 -1.00
C LEU A 27 -6.39 8.01 -0.78
N THR A 28 -5.77 7.38 -1.78
CA THR A 28 -5.35 5.98 -1.75
C THR A 28 -4.13 5.70 -2.62
N ILE A 29 -3.30 4.75 -2.20
CA ILE A 29 -2.03 4.40 -2.85
C ILE A 29 -2.24 3.32 -3.90
N PHE A 30 -2.82 2.17 -3.54
CA PHE A 30 -2.90 1.02 -4.44
C PHE A 30 -4.20 1.00 -5.26
N PRO A 31 -4.14 0.56 -6.53
CA PRO A 31 -5.34 0.32 -7.33
C PRO A 31 -5.98 -1.01 -6.90
N SER A 32 -7.13 -1.35 -7.50
CA SER A 32 -7.80 -2.64 -7.26
C SER A 32 -7.03 -3.86 -7.79
N THR A 33 -5.92 -3.65 -8.50
CA THR A 33 -5.05 -4.72 -9.00
C THR A 33 -3.82 -4.83 -8.12
N GLU A 34 -3.99 -5.31 -6.89
CA GLU A 34 -2.89 -5.42 -5.92
C GLU A 34 -1.85 -6.50 -6.29
N ALA A 35 -2.20 -7.45 -7.17
CA ALA A 35 -1.27 -8.46 -7.70
C ALA A 35 -0.03 -7.84 -8.35
N ALA A 36 -0.13 -6.61 -8.86
CA ALA A 36 1.00 -5.88 -9.41
C ALA A 36 2.13 -5.64 -8.40
N PHE A 37 1.86 -5.73 -7.10
CA PHE A 37 2.79 -5.32 -6.03
C PHE A 37 3.16 -6.46 -5.08
N LEU A 38 3.04 -7.73 -5.50
CA LEU A 38 3.31 -8.90 -4.65
C LEU A 38 4.76 -8.98 -4.13
N ASN A 39 5.72 -8.38 -4.84
CA ASN A 39 7.13 -8.37 -4.46
C ASN A 39 7.53 -7.10 -3.71
N LEU A 40 6.57 -6.27 -3.31
CA LEU A 40 6.84 -5.11 -2.49
C LEU A 40 7.23 -5.54 -1.07
N GLU A 41 8.45 -5.19 -0.69
CA GLU A 41 9.07 -5.50 0.60
C GLU A 41 8.97 -4.32 1.57
N GLN A 42 8.97 -3.08 1.06
CA GLN A 42 9.01 -1.88 1.89
C GLN A 42 8.02 -0.82 1.39
N LEU A 43 7.21 -0.30 2.32
CA LEU A 43 6.33 0.84 2.08
C LEU A 43 6.58 1.94 3.13
N THR A 44 6.98 3.12 2.67
CA THR A 44 7.15 4.30 3.52
C THR A 44 6.19 5.39 3.10
N ILE A 45 5.41 5.90 4.06
CA ILE A 45 4.44 6.98 3.85
C ILE A 45 4.74 8.09 4.85
N THR A 46 5.09 9.27 4.34
CA THR A 46 5.39 10.45 5.15
C THR A 46 4.53 11.62 4.73
N GLN A 47 4.06 12.41 5.70
CA GLN A 47 3.43 13.72 5.48
C GLN A 47 2.21 13.72 4.51
N SER A 48 1.52 12.58 4.38
CA SER A 48 0.41 12.42 3.43
C SER A 48 -0.93 12.70 4.11
N LYS A 49 -1.25 13.99 4.27
CA LYS A 49 -2.35 14.45 5.13
C LYS A 49 -3.74 13.99 4.72
N ASN A 50 -4.04 13.82 3.44
CA ASN A 50 -5.39 13.39 3.01
C ASN A 50 -5.48 11.90 2.67
N LEU A 51 -4.43 11.14 2.93
CA LEU A 51 -4.44 9.70 2.75
C LEU A 51 -5.43 9.09 3.73
N LYS A 52 -6.48 8.45 3.20
CA LYS A 52 -7.53 7.82 4.00
C LYS A 52 -7.34 6.31 4.11
N MET A 53 -6.81 5.71 3.05
CA MET A 53 -6.72 4.26 2.88
C MET A 53 -5.50 3.89 2.04
N ILE A 54 -4.72 2.90 2.48
CA ILE A 54 -3.58 2.42 1.69
C ILE A 54 -4.04 1.31 0.75
N TRP A 55 -4.77 0.32 1.27
CA TRP A 55 -5.19 -0.88 0.54
C TRP A 55 -6.71 -1.09 0.48
N ARG A 56 -7.21 -1.43 -0.72
CA ARG A 56 -8.63 -1.67 -1.00
C ARG A 56 -9.05 -3.13 -0.88
N SER A 57 -8.29 -4.08 -1.42
CA SER A 57 -8.64 -5.50 -1.40
C SER A 57 -7.77 -6.36 -0.48
N LYS A 58 -8.16 -7.64 -0.34
CA LYS A 58 -7.56 -8.67 0.52
C LYS A 58 -6.20 -9.19 0.05
N ALA A 59 -5.65 -8.70 -1.06
CA ALA A 59 -4.46 -9.28 -1.65
C ALA A 59 -3.31 -9.29 -0.64
N ALA A 60 -2.88 -10.50 -0.29
CA ALA A 60 -1.85 -10.76 0.68
C ALA A 60 -0.52 -10.20 0.16
N PHE A 61 0.01 -9.20 0.83
CA PHE A 61 1.39 -8.77 0.64
C PHE A 61 2.29 -9.71 1.43
N LEU A 62 2.44 -10.94 0.92
CA LEU A 62 3.23 -11.99 1.56
C LEU A 62 4.69 -11.58 1.77
N ASN A 63 5.17 -10.60 1.01
CA ASN A 63 6.56 -10.15 1.03
C ASN A 63 6.77 -8.81 1.73
N LEU A 64 5.72 -8.10 2.19
CA LEU A 64 5.92 -6.83 2.87
C LEU A 64 6.61 -7.07 4.21
N GLU A 65 7.84 -6.59 4.33
CA GLU A 65 8.65 -6.70 5.53
C GLU A 65 8.57 -5.46 6.40
N GLN A 66 8.41 -4.28 5.78
CA GLN A 66 8.46 -3.01 6.49
C GLN A 66 7.33 -2.08 6.03
N LEU A 67 6.55 -1.60 7.00
CA LEU A 67 5.55 -0.57 6.81
C LEU A 67 5.83 0.59 7.76
N THR A 68 6.24 1.73 7.20
CA THR A 68 6.48 2.95 7.98
C THR A 68 5.49 4.02 7.58
N ILE A 69 4.75 4.54 8.56
CA ILE A 69 3.77 5.61 8.35
C ILE A 69 4.05 6.70 9.37
N THR A 70 4.45 7.88 8.91
CA THR A 70 4.72 9.03 9.78
C THR A 70 3.96 10.26 9.31
N GLN A 71 3.54 11.10 10.26
CA GLN A 71 2.94 12.41 10.00
C GLN A 71 1.73 12.38 9.03
N SER A 72 0.97 11.27 9.00
CA SER A 72 -0.19 11.05 8.12
C SER A 72 -1.50 11.08 8.91
N LYS A 73 -1.90 12.30 9.32
CA LYS A 73 -2.91 12.53 10.38
C LYS A 73 -4.34 12.05 10.07
N ASN A 74 -4.75 11.95 8.80
CA ASN A 74 -6.11 11.54 8.43
C ASN A 74 -6.20 10.09 7.94
N LEU A 75 -5.14 9.30 8.13
CA LEU A 75 -5.18 7.88 7.79
C LEU A 75 -6.14 7.16 8.74
N LYS A 76 -7.30 6.74 8.21
CA LYS A 76 -8.33 6.07 8.98
C LYS A 76 -8.12 4.56 9.03
N MET A 77 -7.70 3.99 7.91
CA MET A 77 -7.52 2.55 7.77
C MET A 77 -6.31 2.26 6.91
N ILE A 78 -5.54 1.27 7.33
CA ILE A 78 -4.46 0.73 6.52
C ILE A 78 -5.07 -0.25 5.49
N TRP A 79 -5.98 -1.13 5.92
CA TRP A 79 -6.66 -2.14 5.09
C TRP A 79 -8.20 -2.07 5.22
N GLN A 80 -8.94 -2.22 4.12
CA GLN A 80 -10.41 -2.05 4.09
C GLN A 80 -11.24 -3.25 4.63
N SER A 81 -10.71 -4.48 4.64
CA SER A 81 -11.48 -5.68 4.99
C SER A 81 -10.76 -6.60 5.99
N LYS A 82 -11.48 -7.60 6.54
CA LYS A 82 -10.91 -8.63 7.42
C LYS A 82 -9.68 -9.27 6.76
N VAL A 83 -8.51 -8.97 7.34
CA VAL A 83 -7.22 -9.47 6.89
C VAL A 83 -7.08 -10.94 7.31
N HIS A 84 -6.50 -11.78 6.46
CA HIS A 84 -6.22 -13.17 6.82
C HIS A 84 -5.05 -13.22 7.79
N ALA A 85 -5.04 -14.18 8.72
CA ALA A 85 -4.00 -14.27 9.77
C ALA A 85 -2.56 -14.31 9.21
N ASN A 86 -2.39 -14.84 8.00
CA ASN A 86 -1.08 -15.01 7.36
C ASN A 86 -0.70 -13.86 6.41
N SER A 87 -1.52 -12.82 6.29
CA SER A 87 -1.29 -11.73 5.32
C SER A 87 -0.10 -10.84 5.67
N PHE A 88 0.44 -10.91 6.88
CA PHE A 88 1.59 -10.12 7.36
C PHE A 88 2.69 -10.97 7.99
N SER A 89 2.83 -12.24 7.58
CA SER A 89 3.77 -13.17 8.20
C SER A 89 5.24 -12.73 8.16
N LYS A 90 5.59 -11.77 7.31
CA LYS A 90 6.95 -11.21 7.18
C LYS A 90 7.12 -9.80 7.72
N LEU A 91 6.03 -9.14 8.12
CA LEU A 91 6.08 -7.78 8.63
C LEU A 91 6.82 -7.76 9.97
N LYS A 92 7.87 -6.96 10.07
CA LYS A 92 8.71 -6.81 11.25
C LYS A 92 8.24 -5.65 12.13
#